data_AF-A0A358N8B4-F1
#
_entry.id   AF-A0A358N8B4-F1
#
_cell.length_a   1.000
_cell.length_b   1.000
_cell.length_c   1.000
_cell.angle_alpha   90.00
_cell.angle_beta   90.00
_cell.angle_gamma   90.00
#
_symmetry.space_group_name_H-M   'P 1'
#
loop_
_entity.id
_entity.type
_entity.pdbx_description
1 polymer ?
#
loop_
_entity_poly.entity_id
_entity_poly.type
_entity_poly.pdbx_seq_one_letter_code
_entity_poly.pdbx_strand_id
1 'polypeptide(L)'
;MSYLSRRRNAGFTLVELLVVIAIIGVLVGLLLPAVQAAREAARRMSCSNNFKQIGLGLHNYHSAYKQLPQQLGGTGGNLQGGDRYYRASDRSNNMSLSYLVGLTPFIEQQSLWEQLSNPNSEDLSNPGTLRIPAWPAMGPTATDETNQSPRTTTRNSAYKPWMTEIPTLRCPSDPGVGLPAMGRTNYGACLGDANRYSDAGPYNSRLVISNFRAQEIRAAGRGTFVARSVTKFRDVLDGLSNTIMCGELTTDLGDRDVRTIARTGMSPTVVQDNPLACQADIDPERPSFWLAGTRVVSSTQGRGYRWANGNALFTGMNTIRPPNEEVCTAFGATGLGMFPPSSRHQGGCHILMADGAVIFITDSIEAGDQNIGTVRRSRTGPRAPGSESPYGLWGAMGTRAAKETIQEQLNQ
;
A
#
# COMPACT_ATOMS: atom_id res chain seq x y z
N MET A 1 -77.15 25.62 15.93
CA MET A 1 -76.14 26.24 16.81
C MET A 1 -74.78 25.70 16.40
N SER A 2 -74.04 26.44 15.56
CA SER A 2 -72.71 26.04 15.06
C SER A 2 -71.82 27.28 15.05
N TYR A 3 -71.05 27.46 16.13
CA TYR A 3 -70.04 28.52 16.22
C TYR A 3 -68.81 28.09 15.41
N LEU A 4 -68.63 28.69 14.23
CA LEU A 4 -67.37 28.62 13.48
C LEU A 4 -66.33 29.47 14.23
N SER A 5 -65.43 28.80 14.94
CA SER A 5 -64.24 29.41 15.55
C SER A 5 -63.33 29.95 14.43
N ARG A 6 -63.29 31.28 14.29
CA ARG A 6 -62.42 31.98 13.35
C ARG A 6 -60.99 31.92 13.90
N ARG A 7 -60.18 30.97 13.41
CA ARG A 7 -58.73 30.95 13.67
C ARG A 7 -58.12 32.29 13.21
N ARG A 8 -57.65 33.10 14.16
CA ARG A 8 -56.82 34.28 13.87
C ARG A 8 -55.47 33.75 13.42
N ASN A 9 -55.19 33.81 12.12
CA ASN A 9 -53.85 33.58 11.61
C ASN A 9 -53.01 34.80 12.04
N ALA A 10 -52.14 34.63 13.04
CA ALA A 10 -51.12 35.61 13.36
C ALA A 10 -50.11 35.65 12.20
N GLY A 11 -49.98 36.79 11.53
CA GLY A 11 -48.97 37.00 10.49
C GLY A 11 -47.60 37.18 11.12
N PHE A 12 -46.60 36.44 10.64
CA PHE A 12 -45.21 36.59 11.06
C PHE A 12 -44.69 37.97 10.61
N THR A 13 -44.02 38.70 11.50
CA THR A 13 -43.38 39.97 11.13
C THR A 13 -42.05 39.71 10.42
N LEU A 14 -41.66 40.60 9.51
CA LEU A 14 -40.40 40.52 8.79
C LEU A 14 -39.18 40.46 9.74
N VAL A 15 -39.28 41.15 10.89
CA VAL A 15 -38.24 41.16 11.92
C VAL A 15 -38.09 39.79 12.59
N GLU A 16 -39.19 39.13 12.94
CA GLU A 16 -39.16 37.78 13.54
C GLU A 16 -38.52 36.75 12.59
N LEU A 17 -38.83 36.83 11.29
CA LEU A 17 -38.22 35.97 10.29
C LEU A 17 -36.70 36.22 10.15
N LEU A 18 -36.28 37.49 10.12
CA LEU A 18 -34.86 37.85 10.02
C LEU A 18 -34.05 37.39 11.24
N VAL A 19 -34.59 37.54 12.45
CA VAL A 19 -33.91 37.09 13.68
C VAL A 19 -33.71 35.57 13.67
N VAL A 20 -34.74 34.81 13.27
CA VAL A 20 -34.63 33.35 13.18
C VAL A 20 -33.56 32.92 12.18
N ILE A 21 -33.53 33.53 10.99
CA ILE A 21 -32.49 33.25 10.00
C ILE A 21 -31.10 33.62 10.52
N ALA A 22 -30.96 34.76 11.23
CA ALA A 22 -29.69 35.17 11.82
C ALA A 22 -29.20 34.15 12.88
N ILE A 23 -30.08 33.68 13.77
CA ILE A 23 -29.74 32.68 14.79
C ILE A 23 -29.34 31.36 14.13
N ILE A 24 -30.12 30.86 13.17
CA ILE A 24 -29.79 29.64 12.42
C ILE A 24 -28.44 29.81 11.70
N GLY A 25 -28.21 30.96 11.08
CA GLY A 25 -26.96 31.28 10.40
C GLY A 25 -25.75 31.22 11.34
N VAL A 26 -25.87 31.79 12.54
CA VAL A 26 -24.81 31.73 13.57
C VAL A 26 -24.61 30.30 14.06
N LEU A 27 -25.68 29.57 14.39
CA LEU A 27 -25.59 28.20 14.86
C LEU A 27 -24.95 27.28 13.82
N VAL A 28 -25.37 27.36 12.56
CA VAL A 28 -24.78 26.58 11.46
C VAL A 28 -23.33 27.00 11.22
N GLY A 29 -23.03 28.29 11.27
CA GLY A 29 -21.67 28.82 11.13
C GLY A 29 -20.69 28.28 12.18
N LEU A 30 -21.16 28.08 13.41
CA LEU A 30 -20.36 27.50 14.50
C LEU A 30 -20.32 25.97 14.47
N LEU A 31 -21.41 25.31 14.06
CA LEU A 31 -21.52 23.85 14.07
C LEU A 31 -20.84 23.18 12.87
N LEU A 32 -20.84 23.80 11.70
CA LEU A 32 -20.31 23.17 10.49
C LEU A 32 -18.80 22.85 10.61
N PRO A 33 -17.91 23.77 11.04
CA PRO A 33 -16.49 23.45 11.23
C PRO A 33 -16.27 22.36 12.27
N ALA A 34 -17.04 22.40 13.37
CA ALA A 34 -16.94 21.43 14.46
C ALA A 34 -17.34 20.02 14.00
N VAL A 35 -18.43 19.88 13.24
CA VAL A 35 -18.88 18.60 12.71
C VAL A 35 -17.85 18.00 11.74
N GLN A 36 -17.20 18.82 10.91
CA GLN A 36 -16.17 18.32 9.99
C GLN A 36 -14.92 17.85 10.75
N ALA A 37 -14.46 18.62 11.74
CA ALA A 37 -13.34 18.22 12.59
C ALA A 37 -13.63 16.90 13.33
N ALA A 38 -14.84 16.76 13.89
CA ALA A 38 -15.27 15.53 14.55
C ALA A 38 -15.32 14.34 13.59
N ARG A 39 -15.85 14.52 12.37
CA ARG A 39 -15.87 13.48 11.34
C ARG A 39 -14.47 13.04 10.94
N GLU A 40 -13.54 13.99 10.79
CA GLU A 40 -12.16 13.68 10.44
C GLU A 40 -11.43 12.94 11.58
N ALA A 41 -11.62 13.35 12.83
CA ALA A 41 -11.09 12.62 13.98
C ALA A 41 -11.63 11.18 14.05
N ALA A 42 -12.92 10.98 13.79
CA ALA A 42 -13.52 9.64 13.74
C ALA A 42 -12.94 8.77 12.61
N ARG A 43 -12.71 9.35 11.42
CA ARG A 43 -12.04 8.65 10.30
C ARG A 43 -10.62 8.25 10.67
N ARG A 44 -9.84 9.16 11.26
CA ARG A 44 -8.47 8.89 11.74
C ARG A 44 -8.43 7.73 12.73
N MET A 45 -9.31 7.78 13.73
CA MET A 45 -9.43 6.73 14.74
C MET A 45 -9.79 5.38 14.11
N SER A 46 -10.70 5.37 13.13
CA SER A 46 -11.08 4.14 12.41
C SER A 46 -9.92 3.56 11.60
N CYS A 47 -9.17 4.39 10.86
CA CYS A 47 -8.00 3.95 10.10
C CYS A 47 -6.88 3.41 11.02
N SER A 48 -6.63 4.07 12.16
CA SER A 48 -5.71 3.59 13.18
C SER A 48 -6.14 2.23 13.76
N ASN A 49 -7.43 2.08 14.06
CA ASN A 49 -7.97 0.83 14.60
C ASN A 49 -7.88 -0.34 13.60
N ASN A 50 -8.21 -0.11 12.34
CA ASN A 50 -8.01 -1.11 11.28
C ASN A 50 -6.54 -1.50 11.17
N PHE A 51 -5.63 -0.54 11.31
CA PHE A 51 -4.21 -0.84 11.29
C PHE A 51 -3.74 -1.64 12.52
N LYS A 52 -4.30 -1.36 13.70
CA LYS A 52 -4.07 -2.17 14.90
C LYS A 52 -4.52 -3.62 14.71
N GLN A 53 -5.65 -3.85 14.04
CA GLN A 53 -6.10 -5.22 13.71
C GLN A 53 -5.10 -5.95 12.81
N ILE A 54 -4.53 -5.25 11.82
CA ILE A 54 -3.45 -5.81 10.98
C ILE A 54 -2.20 -6.13 11.83
N GLY A 55 -1.81 -5.22 12.73
CA GLY A 55 -0.69 -5.43 13.65
C GLY A 55 -0.88 -6.64 14.56
N LEU A 56 -2.05 -6.77 15.19
CA LEU A 56 -2.42 -7.94 15.98
C LEU A 56 -2.40 -9.22 15.13
N GLY A 57 -2.93 -9.17 13.92
CA GLY A 57 -2.89 -10.29 12.98
C GLY A 57 -1.46 -10.73 12.66
N LEU A 58 -0.53 -9.77 12.47
CA LEU A 58 0.87 -10.05 12.17
C LEU A 58 1.59 -10.71 13.35
N HIS A 59 1.31 -10.25 14.58
CA HIS A 59 1.83 -10.85 15.81
C HIS A 59 1.26 -12.25 16.03
N ASN A 60 -0.04 -12.46 15.77
CA ASN A 60 -0.67 -13.79 15.84
C ASN A 60 -0.09 -14.75 14.79
N TYR A 61 0.12 -14.29 13.56
CA TYR A 61 0.79 -15.04 12.51
C TYR A 61 2.21 -15.44 12.96
N HIS A 62 2.98 -14.48 13.50
CA HIS A 62 4.32 -14.77 14.02
C HIS A 62 4.29 -15.74 15.21
N SER A 63 3.31 -15.64 16.10
CA SER A 63 3.13 -16.56 17.22
C SER A 63 2.92 -18.00 16.73
N ALA A 64 2.08 -18.18 15.71
CA ALA A 64 1.75 -19.48 15.12
C ALA A 64 2.90 -20.06 14.26
N TYR A 65 3.50 -19.26 13.38
CA TYR A 65 4.43 -19.75 12.36
C TYR A 65 5.91 -19.42 12.63
N LYS A 66 6.22 -18.67 13.70
CA LYS A 66 7.57 -18.22 14.07
C LYS A 66 8.30 -17.44 12.97
N GLN A 67 7.52 -16.75 12.15
CA GLN A 67 7.96 -15.90 11.04
C GLN A 67 6.84 -14.93 10.66
N LEU A 68 7.18 -13.85 9.97
CA LEU A 68 6.20 -12.96 9.35
C LEU A 68 5.71 -13.53 8.01
N PRO A 69 4.50 -13.15 7.55
CA PRO A 69 4.04 -13.49 6.22
C PRO A 69 4.97 -12.89 5.16
N GLN A 70 5.21 -13.62 4.08
CA GLN A 70 6.15 -13.21 3.05
C GLN A 70 5.51 -12.22 2.06
N GLN A 71 6.20 -11.10 1.80
CA GLN A 71 5.88 -10.21 0.68
C GLN A 71 6.48 -10.75 -0.63
N LEU A 72 5.69 -10.77 -1.71
CA LEU A 72 6.03 -11.49 -2.94
C LEU A 72 6.26 -12.99 -2.65
N GLY A 73 5.35 -13.58 -1.89
CA GLY A 73 5.32 -15.02 -1.59
C GLY A 73 4.34 -15.75 -2.51
N GLY A 74 3.96 -16.97 -2.12
CA GLY A 74 2.95 -17.75 -2.79
C GLY A 74 3.50 -18.96 -3.55
N THR A 75 2.81 -19.33 -4.62
CA THR A 75 3.09 -20.53 -5.40
C THR A 75 3.85 -20.19 -6.68
N GLY A 76 4.53 -21.19 -7.23
CA GLY A 76 5.42 -21.01 -8.37
C GLY A 76 6.88 -20.94 -7.94
N GLY A 77 7.76 -21.39 -8.82
CA GLY A 77 9.19 -21.54 -8.59
C GLY A 77 9.80 -22.33 -9.74
N ASN A 78 11.02 -22.00 -10.16
CA ASN A 78 11.67 -22.60 -11.33
C ASN A 78 10.79 -22.57 -12.59
N LEU A 79 10.36 -21.37 -13.00
CA LEU A 79 9.56 -21.19 -14.21
C LEU A 79 10.29 -21.76 -15.42
N GLN A 80 9.64 -22.69 -16.13
CA GLN A 80 10.21 -23.42 -17.25
C GLN A 80 9.95 -22.72 -18.59
N GLY A 81 10.76 -23.03 -19.61
CA GLY A 81 10.61 -22.46 -20.94
C GLY A 81 10.79 -20.93 -20.99
N GLY A 82 9.90 -20.27 -21.74
CA GLY A 82 9.88 -18.82 -21.94
C GLY A 82 9.18 -18.02 -20.83
N ASP A 83 8.67 -18.67 -19.79
CA ASP A 83 7.88 -18.01 -18.74
C ASP A 83 8.74 -17.17 -17.79
N ARG A 84 8.11 -16.14 -17.21
CA ARG A 84 8.75 -15.09 -16.41
C ARG A 84 7.80 -14.67 -15.29
N TYR A 85 8.31 -14.29 -14.12
CA TYR A 85 7.45 -13.95 -12.97
C TYR A 85 6.50 -12.78 -13.23
N TYR A 86 6.92 -11.84 -14.10
CA TYR A 86 6.15 -10.66 -14.49
C TYR A 86 5.16 -10.94 -15.63
N ARG A 87 5.01 -12.20 -16.07
CA ARG A 87 3.95 -12.59 -17.01
C ARG A 87 2.78 -13.19 -16.23
N ALA A 88 1.57 -12.85 -16.65
CA ALA A 88 0.36 -13.40 -16.08
C ALA A 88 0.31 -14.94 -16.26
N SER A 89 -0.13 -15.65 -15.22
CA SER A 89 -0.36 -17.08 -15.20
C SER A 89 -1.62 -17.41 -14.43
N ASP A 90 -2.41 -18.36 -14.93
CA ASP A 90 -3.53 -18.96 -14.19
C ASP A 90 -3.19 -20.27 -13.48
N ARG A 91 -1.95 -20.76 -13.62
CA ARG A 91 -1.50 -22.04 -13.04
C ARG A 91 -0.80 -21.87 -11.69
N SER A 92 -0.32 -20.66 -11.43
CA SER A 92 0.28 -20.27 -10.16
C SER A 92 0.22 -18.75 -10.04
N ASN A 93 0.59 -18.23 -8.86
CA ASN A 93 0.73 -16.79 -8.66
C ASN A 93 2.18 -16.28 -8.85
N ASN A 94 3.10 -17.08 -9.41
CA ASN A 94 4.48 -16.69 -9.71
C ASN A 94 5.21 -15.99 -8.54
N MET A 95 4.99 -16.46 -7.31
CA MET A 95 5.50 -15.84 -6.08
C MET A 95 5.21 -14.33 -6.04
N SER A 96 3.98 -13.92 -6.37
CA SER A 96 3.58 -12.52 -6.43
C SER A 96 2.55 -12.13 -5.35
N LEU A 97 2.27 -13.00 -4.38
CA LEU A 97 1.30 -12.71 -3.34
C LEU A 97 1.82 -11.69 -2.34
N SER A 98 0.92 -10.84 -1.87
CA SER A 98 1.21 -9.93 -0.77
C SER A 98 1.21 -10.66 0.57
N TYR A 99 1.84 -10.04 1.57
CA TYR A 99 1.78 -10.49 2.95
C TYR A 99 0.34 -10.58 3.50
N LEU A 100 -0.57 -9.77 2.95
CA LEU A 100 -1.98 -9.69 3.36
C LEU A 100 -2.74 -10.99 3.06
N VAL A 101 -2.35 -11.76 2.04
CA VAL A 101 -3.00 -13.04 1.73
C VAL A 101 -2.84 -14.03 2.87
N GLY A 102 -1.61 -14.19 3.40
CA GLY A 102 -1.35 -15.05 4.55
C GLY A 102 -1.95 -14.52 5.86
N LEU A 103 -2.30 -13.24 5.90
CA LEU A 103 -2.90 -12.59 7.06
C LEU A 103 -4.41 -12.81 7.17
N THR A 104 -5.09 -13.13 6.06
CA THR A 104 -6.56 -13.29 6.02
C THR A 104 -7.19 -14.09 7.17
N PRO A 105 -6.69 -15.30 7.56
CA PRO A 105 -7.28 -16.03 8.69
C PRO A 105 -7.06 -15.36 10.06
N PHE A 106 -6.12 -14.41 10.17
CA PHE A 106 -5.81 -13.67 11.39
C PHE A 106 -6.53 -12.32 11.51
N ILE A 107 -7.32 -11.94 10.50
CA ILE A 107 -8.12 -10.71 10.46
C ILE A 107 -9.60 -11.00 10.16
N GLU A 108 -10.09 -12.11 10.69
CA GLU A 108 -11.50 -12.56 10.59
C GLU A 108 -11.99 -12.83 9.15
N GLN A 109 -11.08 -13.14 8.21
CA GLN A 109 -11.43 -13.50 6.82
C GLN A 109 -11.31 -15.01 6.57
N GLN A 110 -11.84 -15.83 7.47
CA GLN A 110 -11.75 -17.30 7.41
C GLN A 110 -12.42 -17.89 6.16
N SER A 111 -13.62 -17.41 5.79
CA SER A 111 -14.34 -17.89 4.60
C SER A 111 -13.62 -17.55 3.29
N LEU A 112 -12.92 -16.42 3.25
CA LEU A 112 -12.07 -16.05 2.12
C LEU A 112 -10.80 -16.92 2.09
N TRP A 113 -10.19 -17.18 3.24
CA TRP A 113 -9.03 -18.07 3.34
C TRP A 113 -9.35 -19.50 2.85
N GLU A 114 -10.53 -20.03 3.16
CA GLU A 114 -10.97 -21.34 2.66
C GLU A 114 -11.09 -21.39 1.14
N GLN A 115 -11.56 -20.31 0.51
CA GLN A 115 -11.60 -20.18 -0.95
C GLN A 115 -10.21 -20.02 -1.57
N LEU A 116 -9.26 -19.41 -0.85
CA LEU A 116 -7.89 -19.18 -1.32
C LEU A 116 -7.01 -20.42 -1.16
N SER A 117 -7.11 -21.12 -0.04
CA SER A 117 -6.24 -22.24 0.32
C SER A 117 -6.58 -23.53 -0.45
N ASN A 118 -7.75 -23.60 -1.07
CA ASN A 118 -8.21 -24.75 -1.86
C ASN A 118 -8.34 -24.40 -3.35
N PRO A 119 -8.27 -25.38 -4.26
CA PRO A 119 -8.65 -25.16 -5.66
C PRO A 119 -10.10 -24.67 -5.76
N ASN A 120 -10.35 -23.72 -6.65
CA ASN A 120 -11.65 -23.06 -6.79
C ASN A 120 -12.10 -23.06 -8.25
N SER A 121 -13.30 -23.57 -8.54
CA SER A 121 -13.85 -23.66 -9.89
C SER A 121 -14.77 -22.48 -10.27
N GLU A 122 -15.02 -21.54 -9.35
CA GLU A 122 -15.79 -20.33 -9.63
C GLU A 122 -15.01 -19.39 -10.56
N ASP A 123 -15.65 -18.97 -11.65
CA ASP A 123 -15.04 -18.10 -12.66
C ASP A 123 -16.02 -16.99 -13.04
N LEU A 124 -15.66 -15.74 -12.70
CA LEU A 124 -16.52 -14.58 -12.91
C LEU A 124 -16.72 -14.26 -14.40
N SER A 125 -15.91 -14.80 -15.31
CA SER A 125 -16.08 -14.61 -16.75
C SER A 125 -17.18 -15.49 -17.33
N ASN A 126 -17.51 -16.60 -16.67
CA ASN A 126 -18.59 -17.52 -17.07
C ASN A 126 -19.44 -17.92 -15.85
N PRO A 127 -20.23 -17.00 -15.27
CA PRO A 127 -21.02 -17.28 -14.07
C PRO A 127 -21.96 -18.49 -14.25
N GLY A 128 -22.01 -19.36 -13.24
CA GLY A 128 -22.84 -20.57 -13.28
C GLY A 128 -22.20 -21.78 -13.99
N THR A 129 -21.03 -21.61 -14.62
CA THR A 129 -20.26 -22.73 -15.20
C THR A 129 -19.00 -22.98 -14.37
N LEU A 130 -18.72 -24.26 -14.05
CA LEU A 130 -17.49 -24.62 -13.37
C LEU A 130 -16.30 -24.52 -14.32
N ARG A 131 -15.25 -23.82 -13.90
CA ARG A 131 -13.98 -23.74 -14.61
C ARG A 131 -13.23 -25.07 -14.55
N ILE A 132 -12.74 -25.52 -15.70
CA ILE A 132 -11.90 -26.71 -15.84
C ILE A 132 -10.65 -26.35 -16.67
N PRO A 133 -9.42 -26.52 -16.13
CA PRO A 133 -9.13 -26.89 -14.75
C PRO A 133 -9.51 -25.77 -13.77
N ALA A 134 -9.86 -26.16 -12.53
CA ALA A 134 -10.09 -25.21 -11.44
C ALA A 134 -8.89 -24.27 -11.26
N TRP A 135 -9.14 -23.07 -10.75
CA TRP A 135 -8.07 -22.20 -10.27
C TRP A 135 -7.24 -22.94 -9.21
N PRO A 136 -5.90 -22.82 -9.25
CA PRO A 136 -5.03 -23.49 -8.30
C PRO A 136 -5.25 -22.95 -6.89
N ALA A 137 -4.92 -23.76 -5.89
CA ALA A 137 -4.75 -23.26 -4.53
C ALA A 137 -3.76 -22.08 -4.51
N MET A 138 -4.05 -21.10 -3.67
CA MET A 138 -3.40 -19.78 -3.60
C MET A 138 -3.59 -18.91 -4.84
N GLY A 139 -4.50 -19.29 -5.73
CA GLY A 139 -4.95 -18.48 -6.87
C GLY A 139 -3.91 -18.26 -7.97
N PRO A 140 -4.35 -17.64 -9.08
CA PRO A 140 -3.49 -17.23 -10.19
C PRO A 140 -2.71 -15.96 -9.86
N THR A 141 -1.84 -15.48 -10.76
CA THR A 141 -1.19 -14.16 -10.56
C THR A 141 -2.24 -13.07 -10.40
N ALA A 142 -2.15 -12.25 -9.34
CA ALA A 142 -3.12 -11.20 -9.02
C ALA A 142 -2.99 -10.01 -9.99
N THR A 143 -3.52 -10.18 -11.21
CA THR A 143 -3.47 -9.19 -12.29
C THR A 143 -4.74 -9.22 -13.13
N ASP A 144 -5.05 -8.08 -13.76
CA ASP A 144 -6.15 -7.91 -14.72
C ASP A 144 -5.74 -8.28 -16.15
N GLU A 145 -4.44 -8.52 -16.36
CA GLU A 145 -3.89 -8.91 -17.66
C GLU A 145 -4.45 -10.27 -18.13
N THR A 146 -4.66 -10.37 -19.44
CA THR A 146 -4.89 -11.65 -20.09
C THR A 146 -3.61 -12.48 -20.03
N ASN A 147 -3.74 -13.77 -19.76
CA ASN A 147 -2.61 -14.68 -19.84
C ASN A 147 -2.04 -14.63 -21.27
N GLN A 148 -0.84 -14.06 -21.44
CA GLN A 148 -0.11 -14.06 -22.71
C GLN A 148 0.51 -15.45 -23.01
N SER A 149 0.19 -16.47 -22.22
CA SER A 149 0.60 -17.84 -22.49
C SER A 149 -0.21 -18.38 -23.66
N PRO A 150 0.41 -19.02 -24.68
CA PRO A 150 -0.31 -19.62 -25.81
C PRO A 150 -1.25 -20.77 -25.43
N ARG A 151 -1.48 -21.02 -24.14
CA ARG A 151 -2.17 -22.20 -23.60
C ARG A 151 -3.46 -21.88 -22.84
N THR A 152 -3.80 -20.60 -22.60
CA THR A 152 -4.98 -20.20 -21.80
C THR A 152 -5.49 -18.82 -22.21
N THR A 153 -6.80 -18.65 -22.42
CA THR A 153 -7.43 -17.39 -22.84
C THR A 153 -8.11 -16.62 -21.70
N THR A 154 -8.04 -17.11 -20.45
CA THR A 154 -8.75 -16.49 -19.33
C THR A 154 -8.02 -15.27 -18.74
N ARG A 155 -8.80 -14.29 -18.28
CA ARG A 155 -8.31 -13.15 -17.48
C ARG A 155 -8.25 -13.55 -16.01
N ASN A 156 -7.17 -13.24 -15.34
CA ASN A 156 -7.02 -13.54 -13.91
C ASN A 156 -7.94 -12.69 -13.02
N SER A 157 -8.48 -11.58 -13.53
CA SER A 157 -9.57 -10.84 -12.90
C SER A 157 -10.86 -11.66 -12.75
N ALA A 158 -10.96 -12.82 -13.40
CA ALA A 158 -12.09 -13.71 -13.23
C ALA A 158 -12.02 -14.58 -11.96
N TYR A 159 -10.89 -14.57 -11.25
CA TYR A 159 -10.76 -15.23 -9.96
C TYR A 159 -11.37 -14.37 -8.84
N LYS A 160 -12.55 -14.76 -8.37
CA LYS A 160 -13.36 -13.98 -7.42
C LYS A 160 -12.67 -13.58 -6.12
N PRO A 161 -11.83 -14.42 -5.47
CA PRO A 161 -11.15 -14.00 -4.25
C PRO A 161 -10.28 -12.74 -4.42
N TRP A 162 -9.70 -12.53 -5.60
CA TRP A 162 -8.97 -11.28 -5.88
C TRP A 162 -9.89 -10.07 -6.01
N MET A 163 -11.17 -10.23 -6.34
CA MET A 163 -12.12 -9.12 -6.46
C MET A 163 -12.81 -8.76 -5.13
N THR A 164 -12.49 -9.46 -4.03
CA THR A 164 -13.15 -9.26 -2.74
C THR A 164 -12.58 -8.03 -2.03
N GLU A 165 -13.46 -7.11 -1.63
CA GLU A 165 -13.11 -5.98 -0.77
C GLU A 165 -13.12 -6.42 0.70
N ILE A 166 -11.99 -6.27 1.39
CA ILE A 166 -11.86 -6.64 2.81
C ILE A 166 -11.97 -5.37 3.65
N PRO A 167 -13.02 -5.20 4.48
CA PRO A 167 -13.23 -3.96 5.24
C PRO A 167 -12.05 -3.55 6.12
N THR A 168 -11.38 -4.51 6.76
CA THR A 168 -10.20 -4.27 7.61
C THR A 168 -9.00 -3.71 6.84
N LEU A 169 -8.94 -3.92 5.53
CA LEU A 169 -7.88 -3.38 4.67
C LEU A 169 -8.20 -1.98 4.12
N ARG A 170 -9.37 -1.41 4.45
CA ARG A 170 -9.81 -0.10 3.98
C ARG A 170 -9.74 0.93 5.10
N CYS A 171 -9.25 2.10 4.76
CA CYS A 171 -9.26 3.28 5.61
C CYS A 171 -10.46 4.16 5.20
N PRO A 172 -11.39 4.49 6.10
CA PRO A 172 -12.57 5.31 5.77
C PRO A 172 -12.28 6.71 5.23
N SER A 173 -11.04 7.22 5.30
CA SER A 173 -10.66 8.48 4.65
C SER A 173 -10.41 8.35 3.16
N ASP A 174 -10.23 7.13 2.65
CA ASP A 174 -10.04 6.84 1.24
C ASP A 174 -11.39 6.55 0.57
N PRO A 175 -11.86 7.42 -0.35
CA PRO A 175 -13.17 7.26 -0.98
C PRO A 175 -13.17 6.24 -2.13
N GLY A 176 -12.02 5.66 -2.48
CA GLY A 176 -11.87 4.74 -3.60
C GLY A 176 -12.68 3.47 -3.40
N VAL A 177 -13.47 3.09 -4.41
CA VAL A 177 -14.31 1.88 -4.39
C VAL A 177 -14.33 1.22 -5.76
N GLY A 178 -14.49 -0.10 -5.77
CA GLY A 178 -14.79 -0.87 -6.98
C GLY A 178 -13.75 -0.75 -8.10
N LEU A 179 -14.23 -0.98 -9.32
CA LEU A 179 -13.41 -0.98 -10.53
C LEU A 179 -12.70 0.36 -10.74
N PRO A 180 -11.49 0.37 -11.33
CA PRO A 180 -10.81 -0.78 -11.93
C PRO A 180 -9.97 -1.62 -10.96
N ALA A 181 -10.09 -1.40 -9.64
CA ALA A 181 -9.34 -2.18 -8.65
C ALA A 181 -9.84 -3.63 -8.56
N MET A 182 -8.92 -4.54 -8.23
CA MET A 182 -9.18 -5.93 -7.89
C MET A 182 -9.07 -6.08 -6.36
N GLY A 183 -9.99 -5.42 -5.65
CA GLY A 183 -9.96 -5.32 -4.19
C GLY A 183 -8.87 -4.38 -3.68
N ARG A 184 -9.28 -3.33 -2.98
CA ARG A 184 -8.37 -2.26 -2.54
C ARG A 184 -7.72 -2.57 -1.19
N THR A 185 -6.55 -1.97 -0.97
CA THR A 185 -5.91 -1.91 0.35
C THR A 185 -5.35 -0.51 0.61
N ASN A 186 -5.41 -0.08 1.87
CA ASN A 186 -4.77 1.12 2.39
C ASN A 186 -3.54 0.82 3.24
N TYR A 187 -3.04 -0.42 3.23
CA TYR A 187 -1.93 -0.81 4.12
C TYR A 187 -0.87 -1.59 3.34
N GLY A 188 0.38 -1.15 3.43
CA GLY A 188 1.51 -1.70 2.70
C GLY A 188 2.67 -2.13 3.59
N ALA A 189 3.38 -3.18 3.19
CA ALA A 189 4.56 -3.69 3.88
C ALA A 189 5.77 -2.76 3.69
N CYS A 190 6.52 -2.51 4.75
CA CYS A 190 7.75 -1.72 4.68
C CYS A 190 8.91 -2.55 4.09
N LEU A 191 9.36 -2.13 2.91
CA LEU A 191 10.51 -2.68 2.19
C LEU A 191 11.84 -2.01 2.58
N GLY A 192 11.74 -1.01 3.46
CA GLY A 192 12.85 -0.24 4.02
C GLY A 192 13.26 0.92 3.15
N ASP A 193 14.47 1.38 3.36
CA ASP A 193 15.04 2.60 2.78
C ASP A 193 15.93 2.31 1.55
N ALA A 194 15.74 1.15 0.92
CA ALA A 194 16.45 0.79 -0.29
C ALA A 194 15.58 0.04 -1.28
N ASN A 195 15.73 0.37 -2.57
CA ASN A 195 14.85 -0.14 -3.62
C ASN A 195 15.54 -1.11 -4.59
N ARG A 196 16.82 -1.45 -4.36
CA ARG A 196 17.59 -2.39 -5.19
C ARG A 196 16.98 -3.80 -5.12
N TYR A 197 16.43 -4.27 -6.24
CA TYR A 197 15.73 -5.56 -6.35
C TYR A 197 14.56 -5.73 -5.35
N SER A 198 13.94 -4.63 -4.92
CA SER A 198 12.73 -4.64 -4.11
C SER A 198 11.51 -5.28 -4.81
N ASP A 199 11.57 -5.44 -6.14
CA ASP A 199 10.57 -6.10 -6.99
C ASP A 199 10.80 -7.61 -7.16
N ALA A 200 12.05 -8.05 -7.01
CA ALA A 200 12.51 -9.38 -7.40
C ALA A 200 12.96 -10.25 -6.21
N GLY A 201 13.59 -9.63 -5.21
CA GLY A 201 14.31 -10.36 -4.17
C GLY A 201 15.56 -11.07 -4.73
N PRO A 202 15.98 -12.19 -4.11
CA PRO A 202 17.19 -12.93 -4.51
C PRO A 202 17.01 -13.75 -5.80
N TYR A 203 15.83 -13.70 -6.42
CA TYR A 203 15.46 -14.54 -7.56
C TYR A 203 15.69 -13.83 -8.89
N ASN A 204 16.09 -14.59 -9.91
CA ASN A 204 16.11 -14.11 -11.30
C ASN A 204 14.69 -14.10 -11.91
N SER A 205 14.59 -13.75 -13.19
CA SER A 205 13.28 -13.65 -13.87
C SER A 205 12.52 -14.98 -14.02
N ARG A 206 13.19 -16.13 -13.81
CA ARG A 206 12.61 -17.48 -13.80
C ARG A 206 12.29 -17.98 -12.39
N LEU A 207 12.35 -17.13 -11.36
CA LEU A 207 12.19 -17.55 -9.96
C LEU A 207 13.21 -18.64 -9.56
N VAL A 208 14.45 -18.51 -10.04
CA VAL A 208 15.60 -19.29 -9.56
C VAL A 208 16.50 -18.37 -8.77
N ILE A 209 16.97 -18.82 -7.60
CA ILE A 209 17.90 -18.04 -6.78
C ILE A 209 19.16 -17.72 -7.58
N SER A 210 19.51 -16.44 -7.62
CA SER A 210 20.70 -15.94 -8.30
C SER A 210 21.72 -15.50 -7.24
N ASN A 211 22.94 -16.04 -7.31
CA ASN A 211 24.02 -15.66 -6.39
C ASN A 211 24.26 -14.14 -6.36
N PHE A 212 24.22 -13.49 -7.53
CA PHE A 212 24.35 -12.05 -7.65
C PHE A 212 23.21 -11.32 -6.92
N ARG A 213 21.94 -11.64 -7.21
CA ARG A 213 20.80 -10.96 -6.58
C ARG A 213 20.71 -11.27 -5.08
N ALA A 214 21.07 -12.47 -4.66
CA ALA A 214 21.15 -12.83 -3.25
C ALA A 214 22.20 -11.99 -2.50
N GLN A 215 23.36 -11.72 -3.12
CA GLN A 215 24.36 -10.82 -2.55
C GLN A 215 23.83 -9.38 -2.46
N GLU A 216 23.11 -8.90 -3.48
CA GLU A 216 22.51 -7.56 -3.48
C GLU A 216 21.45 -7.40 -2.39
N ILE A 217 20.57 -8.39 -2.23
CA ILE A 217 19.55 -8.38 -1.18
C ILE A 217 20.17 -8.48 0.22
N ARG A 218 21.26 -9.23 0.41
CA ARG A 218 21.99 -9.19 1.69
C ARG A 218 22.60 -7.82 1.99
N ALA A 219 22.95 -7.06 0.95
CA ALA A 219 23.56 -5.74 1.07
C ALA A 219 22.53 -4.61 1.26
N ALA A 220 21.34 -4.73 0.65
CA ALA A 220 20.38 -3.63 0.53
C ALA A 220 18.94 -3.98 0.91
N GLY A 221 18.61 -5.25 1.15
CA GLY A 221 17.27 -5.65 1.61
C GLY A 221 17.11 -5.34 3.09
N ARG A 222 16.79 -4.08 3.43
CA ARG A 222 16.86 -3.54 4.81
C ARG A 222 15.51 -3.38 5.53
N GLY A 223 14.37 -3.42 4.82
CA GLY A 223 13.06 -3.31 5.46
C GLY A 223 12.66 -4.47 6.35
N THR A 224 11.60 -4.31 7.15
CA THR A 224 10.99 -5.45 7.87
C THR A 224 10.57 -6.56 6.91
N PHE A 225 10.03 -6.20 5.74
CA PHE A 225 9.74 -7.14 4.68
C PHE A 225 10.80 -7.05 3.59
N VAL A 226 11.26 -8.20 3.10
CA VAL A 226 12.14 -8.30 1.94
C VAL A 226 11.46 -9.15 0.89
N ALA A 227 11.43 -8.64 -0.33
CA ALA A 227 10.83 -9.32 -1.47
C ALA A 227 11.30 -10.78 -1.56
N ARG A 228 10.33 -11.69 -1.61
CA ARG A 228 10.53 -13.14 -1.73
C ARG A 228 11.40 -13.76 -0.63
N SER A 229 11.45 -13.14 0.54
CA SER A 229 12.27 -13.60 1.67
C SER A 229 11.43 -13.63 2.93
N VAL A 230 11.68 -14.61 3.78
CA VAL A 230 11.04 -14.72 5.09
C VAL A 230 11.80 -13.87 6.10
N THR A 231 11.08 -13.07 6.88
CA THR A 231 11.62 -12.30 8.01
C THR A 231 11.01 -12.83 9.32
N LYS A 232 11.77 -12.79 10.42
CA LYS A 232 11.32 -13.08 11.79
C LYS A 232 11.57 -11.88 12.70
N PHE A 233 10.89 -11.80 13.85
CA PHE A 233 11.16 -10.70 14.81
C PHE A 233 12.61 -10.64 15.28
N ARG A 234 13.27 -11.79 15.43
CA ARG A 234 14.71 -11.83 15.76
C ARG A 234 15.63 -11.18 14.70
N ASP A 235 15.13 -11.01 13.47
CA ASP A 235 15.90 -10.40 12.38
C ASP A 235 15.76 -8.87 12.39
N VAL A 236 14.94 -8.31 13.29
CA VAL A 236 14.79 -6.87 13.56
C VAL A 236 15.72 -6.50 14.71
N LEU A 237 16.98 -6.23 14.38
CA LEU A 237 18.06 -5.92 15.32
C LEU A 237 18.02 -4.48 15.84
N ASP A 238 17.30 -3.59 15.16
CA ASP A 238 17.21 -2.16 15.51
C ASP A 238 16.14 -1.89 16.59
N GLY A 239 15.43 -2.95 17.00
CA GLY A 239 14.38 -2.94 18.01
C GLY A 239 12.99 -2.86 17.39
N LEU A 240 12.06 -3.71 17.86
CA LEU A 240 10.71 -3.77 17.32
C LEU A 240 9.94 -2.44 17.48
N SER A 241 10.21 -1.68 18.53
CA SER A 241 9.60 -0.36 18.78
C SER A 241 10.17 0.77 17.91
N ASN A 242 11.32 0.53 17.26
CA ASN A 242 12.02 1.54 16.45
C ASN A 242 11.88 1.29 14.94
N THR A 243 11.50 0.07 14.56
CA THR A 243 11.40 -0.33 13.15
C THR A 243 9.96 -0.33 12.65
N ILE A 244 9.74 0.30 11.50
CA ILE A 244 8.47 0.33 10.77
C ILE A 244 8.23 -1.04 10.12
N MET A 245 7.04 -1.59 10.38
CA MET A 245 6.57 -2.83 9.78
C MET A 245 5.72 -2.57 8.55
N CYS A 246 4.75 -1.66 8.66
CA CYS A 246 3.83 -1.32 7.58
C CYS A 246 3.50 0.17 7.61
N GLY A 247 2.99 0.72 6.51
CA GLY A 247 2.43 2.07 6.46
C GLY A 247 1.11 2.17 5.71
N GLU A 248 0.41 3.27 5.95
CA GLU A 248 -0.82 3.61 5.24
C GLU A 248 -0.51 3.98 3.77
N LEU A 249 -1.45 3.65 2.88
CA LEU A 249 -1.42 3.97 1.46
C LEU A 249 -2.71 4.66 1.07
N THR A 250 -2.64 5.68 0.22
CA THR A 250 -3.81 6.15 -0.54
C THR A 250 -3.98 5.33 -1.81
N THR A 251 -5.23 5.06 -2.17
CA THR A 251 -5.58 4.41 -3.43
C THR A 251 -5.93 5.41 -4.50
N ASP A 252 -5.66 5.04 -5.75
CA ASP A 252 -5.89 5.90 -6.91
C ASP A 252 -7.38 6.13 -7.17
N LEU A 253 -7.69 7.35 -7.63
CA LEU A 253 -9.06 7.76 -7.97
C LEU A 253 -9.21 8.08 -9.46
N GLY A 254 -8.19 7.80 -10.28
CA GLY A 254 -8.16 8.17 -11.69
C GLY A 254 -7.92 9.65 -11.95
N ASP A 255 -7.46 10.39 -10.93
CA ASP A 255 -7.27 11.85 -10.94
C ASP A 255 -5.82 12.28 -11.25
N ARG A 256 -4.91 11.33 -11.41
CA ARG A 256 -3.47 11.54 -11.59
C ARG A 256 -2.76 12.12 -10.37
N ASP A 257 -3.25 11.86 -9.16
CA ASP A 257 -2.57 12.23 -7.91
C ASP A 257 -1.18 11.55 -7.84
N VAL A 258 -0.16 12.35 -7.53
CA VAL A 258 1.26 11.93 -7.54
C VAL A 258 1.54 10.80 -6.56
N ARG A 259 0.71 10.64 -5.53
CA ARG A 259 0.85 9.62 -4.48
C ARG A 259 0.20 8.29 -4.84
N THR A 260 -0.66 8.27 -5.86
CA THR A 260 -1.53 7.13 -6.15
C THR A 260 -1.32 6.50 -7.52
N ILE A 261 -0.81 7.24 -8.51
CA ILE A 261 -0.44 6.66 -9.81
C ILE A 261 1.04 6.90 -10.07
N ALA A 262 1.81 5.84 -10.31
CA ALA A 262 3.25 5.95 -10.43
C ALA A 262 3.67 6.47 -11.80
N ARG A 263 4.57 7.47 -11.81
CA ARG A 263 5.32 7.86 -13.00
C ARG A 263 6.28 6.72 -13.37
N THR A 264 6.30 6.33 -14.66
CA THR A 264 7.06 5.17 -15.16
C THR A 264 7.94 5.47 -16.38
N GLY A 265 8.74 4.50 -16.82
CA GLY A 265 9.50 4.58 -18.06
C GLY A 265 10.90 5.19 -17.90
N MET A 266 11.57 4.88 -16.79
CA MET A 266 12.96 5.25 -16.52
C MET A 266 13.86 4.02 -16.43
N SER A 267 15.15 4.23 -16.70
CA SER A 267 16.15 3.22 -16.36
C SER A 267 16.15 2.98 -14.83
N PRO A 268 16.26 1.72 -14.38
CA PRO A 268 16.37 1.41 -12.95
C PRO A 268 17.51 2.15 -12.25
N THR A 269 18.59 2.44 -12.97
CA THR A 269 19.74 3.19 -12.43
C THR A 269 19.36 4.62 -12.08
N VAL A 270 18.51 5.28 -12.87
CA VAL A 270 18.07 6.67 -12.61
C VAL A 270 17.29 6.73 -11.29
N VAL A 271 16.30 5.86 -11.14
CA VAL A 271 15.46 5.79 -9.93
C VAL A 271 16.24 5.33 -8.70
N GLN A 272 17.31 4.57 -8.89
CA GLN A 272 18.20 4.12 -7.81
C GLN A 272 19.24 5.15 -7.41
N ASP A 273 19.68 6.00 -8.33
CA ASP A 273 20.76 6.96 -8.09
C ASP A 273 20.23 8.36 -7.74
N ASN A 274 18.97 8.67 -8.05
CA ASN A 274 18.32 9.94 -7.72
C ASN A 274 16.88 9.73 -7.19
N PRO A 275 16.64 9.92 -5.89
CA PRO A 275 15.28 9.83 -5.33
C PRO A 275 14.29 10.86 -5.88
N LEU A 276 14.79 12.01 -6.35
CA LEU A 276 13.96 13.11 -6.88
C LEU A 276 13.67 12.96 -8.38
N ALA A 277 13.99 11.80 -8.98
CA ALA A 277 13.94 11.60 -10.43
C ALA A 277 12.56 11.89 -11.07
N CYS A 278 11.48 11.79 -10.29
CA CYS A 278 10.12 12.06 -10.77
C CYS A 278 9.62 13.49 -10.52
N GLN A 279 10.28 14.29 -9.66
CA GLN A 279 9.74 15.60 -9.27
C GLN A 279 9.56 16.58 -10.43
N ALA A 280 10.43 16.50 -11.44
CA ALA A 280 10.36 17.36 -12.62
C ALA A 280 9.07 17.16 -13.45
N ASP A 281 8.37 16.04 -13.27
CA ASP A 281 7.14 15.71 -14.00
C ASP A 281 5.85 16.11 -13.23
N ILE A 282 6.00 16.71 -12.03
CA ILE A 282 4.89 17.23 -11.20
C ILE A 282 4.39 18.55 -11.79
N ASP A 283 3.08 18.75 -11.78
CA ASP A 283 2.44 19.98 -12.26
C ASP A 283 2.78 21.17 -11.33
N PRO A 284 3.49 22.21 -11.81
CA PRO A 284 3.90 23.33 -10.96
C PRO A 284 2.71 24.18 -10.50
N GLU A 285 1.59 24.16 -11.20
CA GLU A 285 0.35 24.86 -10.81
C GLU A 285 -0.50 24.00 -9.86
N ARG A 286 -0.31 22.68 -9.88
CA ARG A 286 -1.10 21.71 -9.12
C ARG A 286 -0.19 20.62 -8.53
N PRO A 287 0.57 20.91 -7.46
CA PRO A 287 1.67 20.06 -6.99
C PRO A 287 1.24 18.67 -6.49
N SER A 288 -0.06 18.44 -6.28
CA SER A 288 -0.59 17.10 -5.96
C SER A 288 -0.79 16.21 -7.19
N PHE A 289 -0.58 16.70 -8.42
CA PHE A 289 -0.89 16.00 -9.66
C PHE A 289 0.29 15.98 -10.63
N TRP A 290 0.35 14.92 -11.43
CA TRP A 290 1.31 14.86 -12.54
C TRP A 290 0.94 15.82 -13.67
N LEU A 291 1.95 16.36 -14.35
CA LEU A 291 1.77 17.09 -15.61
C LEU A 291 0.96 16.27 -16.63
N ALA A 292 0.22 17.00 -17.47
CA ALA A 292 -0.45 16.43 -18.63
C ALA A 292 0.62 15.84 -19.58
N GLY A 293 0.42 14.60 -20.02
CA GLY A 293 1.37 13.88 -20.88
C GLY A 293 2.48 13.12 -20.13
N THR A 294 2.65 13.31 -18.82
CA THR A 294 3.56 12.48 -18.01
C THR A 294 3.21 11.02 -18.16
N ARG A 295 4.22 10.21 -18.49
CA ARG A 295 4.08 8.76 -18.64
C ARG A 295 3.89 8.12 -17.26
N VAL A 296 2.67 7.69 -16.98
CA VAL A 296 2.30 6.97 -15.77
C VAL A 296 1.98 5.50 -16.09
N VAL A 297 1.88 4.66 -15.06
CA VAL A 297 1.40 3.28 -15.21
C VAL A 297 -0.05 3.23 -15.71
N SER A 298 -0.52 2.04 -16.11
CA SER A 298 -1.89 1.87 -16.60
C SER A 298 -2.93 2.31 -15.56
N SER A 299 -4.09 2.77 -16.01
CA SER A 299 -5.21 3.18 -15.15
C SER A 299 -5.74 2.05 -14.25
N THR A 300 -5.43 0.79 -14.55
CA THR A 300 -5.78 -0.39 -13.75
C THR A 300 -4.68 -0.83 -12.78
N GLN A 301 -3.59 -0.06 -12.72
CA GLN A 301 -2.38 -0.36 -11.96
C GLN A 301 -2.09 0.72 -10.90
N GLY A 302 -3.12 1.46 -10.49
CA GLY A 302 -3.02 2.42 -9.39
C GLY A 302 -2.57 1.78 -8.08
N ARG A 303 -2.03 2.61 -7.20
CA ARG A 303 -1.59 2.22 -5.87
C ARG A 303 -2.76 1.62 -5.07
N GLY A 304 -2.47 0.56 -4.33
CA GLY A 304 -3.46 -0.11 -3.48
C GLY A 304 -4.60 -0.79 -4.24
N TYR A 305 -4.57 -0.91 -5.57
CA TYR A 305 -5.65 -1.52 -6.36
C TYR A 305 -5.76 -3.04 -6.25
N ARG A 306 -4.76 -3.70 -5.65
CA ARG A 306 -4.65 -5.16 -5.64
C ARG A 306 -4.11 -5.61 -4.29
N TRP A 307 -5.00 -5.80 -3.32
CA TRP A 307 -4.61 -6.21 -1.97
C TRP A 307 -3.81 -7.53 -1.96
N ALA A 308 -4.05 -8.42 -2.92
CA ALA A 308 -3.37 -9.70 -3.03
C ALA A 308 -2.01 -9.67 -3.76
N ASN A 309 -1.66 -8.56 -4.43
CA ASN A 309 -0.44 -8.47 -5.21
C ASN A 309 0.70 -7.83 -4.40
N GLY A 310 1.79 -8.57 -4.21
CA GLY A 310 2.95 -8.18 -3.39
C GLY A 310 3.89 -7.14 -4.03
N ASN A 311 3.65 -6.70 -5.27
CA ASN A 311 4.49 -5.66 -5.87
C ASN A 311 4.34 -4.35 -5.08
N ALA A 312 5.45 -3.63 -4.95
CA ALA A 312 5.56 -2.49 -4.04
C ALA A 312 4.54 -1.39 -4.33
N LEU A 313 4.20 -1.15 -5.61
CA LEU A 313 3.16 -0.19 -5.96
C LEU A 313 1.79 -0.54 -5.36
N PHE A 314 1.45 -1.82 -5.21
CA PHE A 314 0.13 -2.22 -4.71
C PHE A 314 0.07 -2.34 -3.20
N THR A 315 1.04 -3.03 -2.60
CA THR A 315 0.98 -3.43 -1.17
C THR A 315 2.31 -3.22 -0.44
N GLY A 316 3.18 -2.35 -0.97
CA GLY A 316 4.45 -2.02 -0.34
C GLY A 316 4.62 -0.53 -0.09
N MET A 317 5.59 -0.22 0.77
CA MET A 317 6.13 1.11 0.93
C MET A 317 7.64 1.06 1.12
N ASN A 318 8.31 2.19 0.91
CA ASN A 318 9.69 2.41 1.34
C ASN A 318 9.83 3.72 2.10
N THR A 319 10.91 3.84 2.85
CA THR A 319 11.25 5.00 3.68
C THR A 319 12.35 5.85 3.03
N ILE A 320 12.28 5.97 1.70
CA ILE A 320 13.23 6.77 0.91
C ILE A 320 12.76 8.23 0.84
N ARG A 321 11.53 8.44 0.38
CA ARG A 321 10.84 9.74 0.36
C ARG A 321 9.94 9.85 1.62
N PRO A 322 9.74 11.04 2.21
CA PRO A 322 8.84 11.22 3.35
C PRO A 322 7.37 10.91 3.01
N PRO A 323 6.48 10.81 4.01
CA PRO A 323 5.06 10.56 3.78
C PRO A 323 4.41 11.58 2.84
N ASN A 324 3.40 11.12 2.09
CA ASN A 324 2.61 11.93 1.14
C ASN A 324 3.40 12.49 -0.07
N GLU A 325 4.58 11.95 -0.34
CA GLU A 325 5.36 12.29 -1.54
C GLU A 325 5.02 11.42 -2.75
N GLU A 326 5.63 11.75 -3.88
CA GLU A 326 5.34 11.15 -5.17
C GLU A 326 5.77 9.68 -5.29
N VAL A 327 4.93 8.87 -5.95
CA VAL A 327 5.27 7.49 -6.31
C VAL A 327 5.94 7.42 -7.67
N CYS A 328 7.05 6.71 -7.74
CA CYS A 328 7.94 6.73 -8.90
C CYS A 328 8.48 5.33 -9.16
N THR A 329 8.33 4.81 -10.37
CA THR A 329 8.78 3.45 -10.72
C THR A 329 9.65 3.47 -11.96
N ALA A 330 10.65 2.60 -12.00
CA ALA A 330 11.48 2.46 -13.19
C ALA A 330 10.65 1.96 -14.39
N PHE A 331 9.89 0.88 -14.21
CA PHE A 331 9.16 0.25 -15.32
C PHE A 331 7.90 -0.47 -14.84
N GLY A 332 6.75 -0.07 -15.37
CA GLY A 332 5.46 -0.71 -15.07
C GLY A 332 5.11 -0.72 -13.57
N ALA A 333 4.05 -1.45 -13.24
CA ALA A 333 3.55 -1.59 -11.87
C ALA A 333 4.31 -2.62 -11.03
N THR A 334 5.10 -3.48 -11.68
CA THR A 334 5.88 -4.53 -11.03
C THR A 334 7.36 -4.16 -10.88
N GLY A 335 7.73 -2.94 -11.25
CA GLY A 335 9.10 -2.45 -11.18
C GLY A 335 9.50 -2.00 -9.79
N LEU A 336 10.81 -1.86 -9.59
CA LEU A 336 11.35 -1.17 -8.43
C LEU A 336 11.13 0.34 -8.52
N GLY A 337 11.10 0.99 -7.37
CA GLY A 337 10.74 2.40 -7.30
C GLY A 337 10.76 2.99 -5.90
N MET A 338 10.17 4.16 -5.79
CA MET A 338 9.91 4.90 -4.56
C MET A 338 8.41 4.90 -4.33
N PHE A 339 8.03 4.41 -3.17
CA PHE A 339 6.65 4.16 -2.80
C PHE A 339 6.46 4.65 -1.35
N PRO A 340 6.66 5.95 -1.08
CA PRO A 340 6.47 6.50 0.26
C PRO A 340 5.03 6.25 0.74
N PRO A 341 4.77 6.05 2.03
CA PRO A 341 3.40 5.90 2.53
C PRO A 341 2.59 7.18 2.30
N SER A 342 1.27 7.07 2.26
CA SER A 342 0.40 8.22 2.04
C SER A 342 -0.95 8.04 2.73
N SER A 343 -1.56 9.16 3.12
CA SER A 343 -2.91 9.19 3.68
C SER A 343 -3.73 10.35 3.11
N ARG A 344 -5.06 10.24 3.22
CA ARG A 344 -5.97 11.38 3.01
C ARG A 344 -6.14 12.22 4.29
N HIS A 345 -5.56 11.78 5.40
CA HIS A 345 -5.46 12.59 6.61
C HIS A 345 -4.48 13.75 6.43
N GLN A 346 -4.85 14.92 6.93
CA GLN A 346 -3.99 16.09 6.89
C GLN A 346 -2.73 15.90 7.77
N GLY A 347 -1.57 16.23 7.20
CA GLY A 347 -0.31 16.43 7.90
C GLY A 347 0.50 15.17 8.20
N GLY A 348 0.15 14.01 7.61
CA GLY A 348 0.88 12.77 7.87
C GLY A 348 0.14 11.51 7.44
N CYS A 349 0.57 10.36 7.97
CA CYS A 349 -0.08 9.07 7.77
C CYS A 349 0.12 8.15 8.98
N HIS A 350 -0.72 7.13 9.14
CA HIS A 350 -0.49 6.13 10.16
C HIS A 350 0.60 5.15 9.74
N ILE A 351 1.44 4.79 10.69
CA ILE A 351 2.53 3.83 10.55
C ILE A 351 2.38 2.77 11.64
N LEU A 352 2.57 1.51 11.26
CA LEU A 352 2.60 0.38 12.17
C LEU A 352 4.06 0.02 12.46
N MET A 353 4.44 0.13 13.72
CA MET A 353 5.73 -0.29 14.24
C MET A 353 5.77 -1.80 14.44
N ALA A 354 6.96 -2.39 14.44
CA ALA A 354 7.13 -3.83 14.51
C ALA A 354 6.71 -4.45 15.85
N ASP A 355 6.63 -3.65 16.91
CA ASP A 355 6.05 -4.03 18.21
C ASP A 355 4.51 -4.03 18.23
N GLY A 356 3.86 -3.56 17.15
CA GLY A 356 2.42 -3.47 17.01
C GLY A 356 1.84 -2.09 17.34
N ALA A 357 2.65 -1.11 17.76
CA ALA A 357 2.18 0.25 17.97
C ALA A 357 1.77 0.91 16.64
N VAL A 358 0.68 1.68 16.67
CA VAL A 358 0.26 2.51 15.52
C VAL A 358 0.48 3.97 15.90
N ILE A 359 1.36 4.62 15.15
CA ILE A 359 1.76 6.01 15.36
C ILE A 359 1.39 6.86 14.14
N PHE A 360 1.12 8.14 14.36
CA PHE A 360 0.88 9.07 13.27
C PHE A 360 2.18 9.83 12.98
N ILE A 361 2.77 9.61 11.81
CA ILE A 361 4.01 10.27 11.38
C ILE A 361 3.68 11.43 10.47
N THR A 362 4.28 12.59 10.75
CA THR A 362 4.06 13.80 9.97
C THR A 362 4.75 13.76 8.61
N ASP A 363 4.23 14.50 7.64
CA ASP A 363 4.90 14.73 6.35
C ASP A 363 6.20 15.54 6.51
N SER A 364 6.34 16.29 7.60
CA SER A 364 7.52 17.08 7.98
C SER A 364 8.62 16.29 8.72
N ILE A 365 8.53 14.96 8.81
CA ILE A 365 9.56 14.14 9.46
C ILE A 365 10.93 14.36 8.81
N GLU A 366 11.98 14.38 9.63
CA GLU A 366 13.37 14.49 9.16
C GLU A 366 13.71 13.28 8.26
N ALA A 367 13.99 13.56 6.98
CA ALA A 367 14.15 12.57 5.93
C ALA A 367 15.55 12.61 5.27
N GLY A 368 16.56 13.17 5.92
CA GLY A 368 17.94 13.19 5.45
C GLY A 368 18.14 13.80 4.06
N ASP A 369 19.18 13.35 3.36
CA ASP A 369 19.54 13.88 2.04
C ASP A 369 18.81 13.13 0.92
N GLN A 370 17.79 13.79 0.39
CA GLN A 370 16.95 13.29 -0.68
C GLN A 370 17.65 13.28 -2.06
N ASN A 371 18.88 13.82 -2.18
CA ASN A 371 19.69 13.75 -3.40
C ASN A 371 20.56 12.49 -3.44
N ILE A 372 20.67 11.74 -2.34
CA ILE A 372 21.50 10.54 -2.26
C ILE A 372 20.71 9.32 -2.75
N GLY A 373 21.25 8.65 -3.77
CA GLY A 373 20.68 7.40 -4.26
C GLY A 373 20.70 6.26 -3.24
N THR A 374 19.95 5.22 -3.53
CA THR A 374 19.77 4.05 -2.66
C THR A 374 21.09 3.36 -2.29
N VAL A 375 21.12 2.75 -1.11
CA VAL A 375 22.18 1.83 -0.69
C VAL A 375 22.12 0.57 -1.54
N ARG A 376 23.28 0.17 -2.06
CA ARG A 376 23.43 -1.08 -2.82
C ARG A 376 24.87 -1.56 -2.79
N ARG A 377 25.07 -2.82 -3.18
CA ARG A 377 26.40 -3.41 -3.28
C ARG A 377 27.30 -2.58 -4.20
N SER A 378 28.59 -2.52 -3.87
CA SER A 378 29.61 -1.78 -4.62
C SER A 378 29.45 -0.25 -4.63
N ARG A 379 28.66 0.31 -3.70
CA ARG A 379 28.68 1.75 -3.37
C ARG A 379 29.51 2.00 -2.11
N THR A 380 29.91 3.25 -1.92
CA THR A 380 30.77 3.73 -0.82
C THR A 380 30.09 4.86 -0.05
N GLY A 381 30.63 5.23 1.11
CA GLY A 381 30.12 6.34 1.92
C GLY A 381 28.69 6.08 2.43
N PRO A 382 27.80 7.09 2.42
CA PRO A 382 26.40 6.95 2.88
C PRO A 382 25.56 5.94 2.08
N ARG A 383 26.10 5.42 0.97
CA ARG A 383 25.45 4.44 0.10
C ARG A 383 25.99 3.02 0.30
N ALA A 384 26.96 2.84 1.19
CA ALA A 384 27.62 1.56 1.42
C ALA A 384 26.70 0.60 2.19
N PRO A 385 26.73 -0.71 1.90
CA PRO A 385 26.04 -1.70 2.71
C PRO A 385 26.47 -1.62 4.18
N GLY A 386 25.49 -1.54 5.10
CA GLY A 386 25.74 -1.41 6.54
C GLY A 386 26.04 0.01 7.01
N SER A 387 25.99 1.04 6.15
CA SER A 387 25.92 2.43 6.60
C SER A 387 24.58 2.71 7.28
N GLU A 388 24.57 3.76 8.10
CA GLU A 388 23.35 4.43 8.54
C GLU A 388 22.50 4.84 7.32
N SER A 389 21.20 5.03 7.56
CA SER A 389 20.27 5.47 6.54
C SER A 389 20.66 6.87 6.05
N PRO A 390 20.80 7.10 4.72
CA PRO A 390 21.04 8.43 4.18
C PRO A 390 19.79 9.32 4.26
N TYR A 391 18.62 8.74 4.59
CA TYR A 391 17.33 9.42 4.63
C TYR A 391 16.89 9.75 6.06
N GLY A 392 17.85 10.02 6.93
CA GLY A 392 17.60 10.56 8.27
C GLY A 392 16.82 9.61 9.18
N LEU A 393 16.14 10.19 10.17
CA LEU A 393 15.26 9.48 11.11
C LEU A 393 14.22 8.65 10.37
N TRP A 394 13.60 9.21 9.32
CA TRP A 394 12.59 8.51 8.53
C TRP A 394 13.12 7.22 7.91
N GLY A 395 14.29 7.29 7.27
CA GLY A 395 14.91 6.12 6.66
C GLY A 395 15.41 5.12 7.70
N ALA A 396 15.97 5.60 8.82
CA ALA A 396 16.45 4.78 9.93
C ALA A 396 15.31 3.96 10.55
N MET A 397 14.13 4.55 10.70
CA MET A 397 12.93 3.82 11.14
C MET A 397 12.52 2.71 10.16
N GLY A 398 12.88 2.80 8.88
CA GLY A 398 12.60 1.75 7.90
C GLY A 398 13.62 0.62 7.85
N THR A 399 14.75 0.73 8.53
CA THR A 399 15.77 -0.32 8.55
C THR A 399 15.51 -1.29 9.70
N ARG A 400 15.74 -2.59 9.45
CA ARG A 400 15.60 -3.65 10.46
C ARG A 400 16.92 -4.02 11.12
N ALA A 401 18.05 -3.69 10.52
CA ALA A 401 19.37 -4.19 10.94
C ALA A 401 20.53 -3.26 10.56
N ALA A 402 20.30 -1.94 10.53
CA ALA A 402 21.36 -0.95 10.35
C ALA A 402 22.05 -0.57 11.68
N LYS A 403 21.48 -1.00 12.81
CA LYS A 403 21.90 -0.75 14.21
C LYS A 403 21.79 0.72 14.62
N GLU A 404 20.81 1.41 14.07
CA GLU A 404 20.51 2.80 14.37
C GLU A 404 19.65 2.87 15.64
N THR A 405 20.15 3.49 16.72
CA THR A 405 19.38 3.69 17.95
C THR A 405 18.64 5.01 17.90
N ILE A 406 17.31 4.96 17.86
CA ILE A 406 16.45 6.16 17.87
C ILE A 406 16.30 6.63 19.32
N GLN A 407 16.92 7.76 19.66
CA GLN A 407 16.90 8.33 21.03
C GLN A 407 15.70 9.26 21.28
N GLU A 408 15.04 9.75 20.23
CA GLU A 408 13.82 10.56 20.37
C GLU A 408 12.60 9.67 20.58
N GLN A 409 11.92 9.85 21.73
CA GLN A 409 10.61 9.26 21.95
C GLN A 409 9.62 9.86 20.95
N LEU A 410 9.04 9.02 20.08
CA LEU A 410 8.05 9.36 19.04
C LEU A 410 6.69 9.83 19.60
N ASN A 411 6.62 10.24 20.87
CA ASN A 411 5.39 10.63 21.55
C ASN A 411 5.58 11.95 22.32
N GLN A 412 5.24 13.07 21.68
CA GLN A 412 4.62 14.22 22.34
C GLN A 412 3.45 14.73 21.51
#